data_AF-A0A916Z2F5-F1
#
_entry.id   AF-A0A916Z2F5-F1
#
_cell.length_a   1.000
_cell.length_b   1.000
_cell.length_c   1.000
_cell.angle_alpha   90.00
_cell.angle_beta   90.00
_cell.angle_gamma   90.00
#
_symmetry.space_group_name_H-M   'P 1'
#
loop_
_entity.id
_entity.type
_entity.pdbx_description
1 polymer ?
#
loop_
_entity_poly.entity_id
_entity_poly.type
_entity_poly.pdbx_seq_one_letter_code
_entity_poly.pdbx_strand_id
1 'polypeptide(L)'
;MINKLTLKSLQNHHNAGRWNENKNMYNINLHDELLQAGLNQDLNEINRDFDKTINELEQVLSLYLGQLEYAKSQKLHPYIVLLNFTINLNILLLDNKLTSKYLVNSKTEWEKRYFARTLCILTYEATEDIPELTGSLFKKTLSELNNGNHYLNELKTLSASLHQFKAKHRVFLKNIRNNTFGHREHNSEIQIKAIIDLNWAEIIDINTSFDSILRNYGAFLQRIMANI
;
A
#
# COMPACT_ATOMS: atom_id res chain seq x y z
N MET A 1 7.48 33.92 -23.52
CA MET A 1 8.58 33.92 -24.51
C MET A 1 9.83 33.42 -23.79
N ILE A 2 10.07 32.10 -23.81
CA ILE A 2 11.20 31.46 -23.13
C ILE A 2 12.18 30.98 -24.21
N ASN A 3 13.46 31.26 -23.98
CA ASN A 3 14.55 31.34 -24.94
C ASN A 3 14.83 30.07 -25.77
N LYS A 4 14.91 30.25 -27.09
CA LYS A 4 15.37 29.28 -28.12
C LYS A 4 16.90 29.02 -28.12
N LEU A 5 17.61 29.29 -27.02
CA LEU A 5 19.09 29.30 -27.01
C LEU A 5 19.78 28.17 -26.23
N THR A 6 19.07 27.12 -25.81
CA THR A 6 19.68 25.97 -25.10
C THR A 6 19.51 24.61 -25.82
N LEU A 7 19.10 24.61 -27.09
CA LEU A 7 18.98 23.37 -27.89
C LEU A 7 20.18 23.09 -28.82
N LYS A 8 21.13 24.02 -28.97
CA LYS A 8 22.31 23.84 -29.84
C LYS A 8 23.55 23.28 -29.14
N SER A 9 23.62 23.30 -27.81
CA SER A 9 24.76 22.72 -27.06
C SER A 9 24.62 21.22 -26.79
N LEU A 10 23.49 20.60 -27.12
CA LEU A 10 23.27 19.15 -26.97
C LEU A 10 23.60 18.34 -28.24
N GLN A 11 23.99 18.98 -29.34
CA GLN A 11 24.24 18.29 -30.62
C GLN A 11 25.68 17.78 -30.81
N ASN A 12 26.61 18.05 -29.89
CA ASN A 12 28.04 17.70 -30.05
C ASN A 12 28.58 16.59 -29.13
N HIS A 13 27.71 15.78 -28.53
CA HIS A 13 28.11 14.51 -27.88
C HIS A 13 27.47 13.28 -28.54
N HIS A 14 27.35 13.31 -29.87
CA HIS A 14 26.98 12.14 -30.69
C HIS A 14 28.16 11.19 -30.89
N ASN A 15 28.60 10.50 -29.83
CA ASN A 15 29.34 9.22 -29.92
C ASN A 15 29.42 8.48 -28.56
N ALA A 16 28.37 8.54 -27.75
CA ALA A 16 28.15 7.58 -26.67
C ALA A 16 26.99 6.67 -27.10
N GLY A 17 27.33 5.41 -27.41
CA GLY A 17 26.43 4.27 -27.63
C GLY A 17 25.04 4.56 -28.17
N ARG A 18 24.80 4.28 -29.46
CA ARG A 18 23.45 4.05 -29.98
C ARG A 18 22.74 3.04 -29.07
N TRP A 19 21.86 3.53 -28.21
CA TRP A 19 20.85 2.72 -27.55
C TRP A 19 20.04 2.08 -28.67
N ASN A 20 20.13 0.76 -28.80
CA ASN A 20 19.37 -0.02 -29.79
C ASN A 20 17.89 0.37 -29.69
N GLU A 21 17.33 0.92 -30.77
CA GLU A 21 15.97 1.49 -30.87
C GLU A 21 14.83 0.45 -30.75
N ASN A 22 15.10 -0.74 -30.21
CA ASN A 22 14.10 -1.79 -30.00
C ASN A 22 14.33 -2.65 -28.74
N LYS A 23 15.12 -2.16 -27.76
CA LYS A 23 15.12 -2.77 -26.42
C LYS A 23 14.15 -2.01 -25.54
N ASN A 24 13.07 -2.68 -25.15
CA ASN A 24 12.16 -2.18 -24.13
C ASN A 24 12.98 -1.71 -22.92
N MET A 25 12.85 -0.44 -22.55
CA MET A 25 13.58 0.16 -21.42
C MET A 25 13.30 -0.58 -20.10
N TYR A 26 12.16 -1.27 -20.06
CA TYR A 26 11.65 -1.98 -18.91
C TYR A 26 11.97 -3.47 -18.99
N ASN A 27 12.32 -4.06 -17.84
CA ASN A 27 12.49 -5.50 -17.72
C ASN A 27 11.12 -6.19 -17.56
N ILE A 28 10.34 -6.24 -18.65
CA ILE A 28 9.07 -6.95 -18.69
C ILE A 28 9.34 -8.45 -18.79
N ASN A 29 8.69 -9.24 -17.95
CA ASN A 29 8.78 -10.71 -18.01
C ASN A 29 7.42 -11.37 -18.29
N LEU A 30 7.45 -12.69 -18.45
CA LEU A 30 6.26 -13.48 -18.75
C LEU A 30 5.15 -13.31 -17.70
N HIS A 31 5.50 -13.07 -16.43
CA HIS A 31 4.50 -12.87 -15.38
C HIS A 31 3.71 -11.58 -15.61
N ASP A 32 4.39 -10.48 -15.96
CA ASP A 32 3.74 -9.21 -16.32
C ASP A 32 2.78 -9.39 -17.52
N GLU A 33 3.21 -10.12 -18.54
CA GLU A 33 2.43 -10.35 -19.75
C GLU A 33 1.17 -11.19 -19.47
N LEU A 34 1.32 -12.29 -18.72
CA LEU A 34 0.20 -13.16 -18.35
C LEU A 34 -0.81 -12.43 -17.47
N LEU A 35 -0.33 -11.67 -16.47
CA LEU A 35 -1.22 -10.89 -15.61
C LEU A 35 -1.96 -9.81 -16.40
N GLN A 36 -1.27 -9.08 -17.29
CA GLN A 36 -1.92 -8.09 -18.14
C GLN A 36 -3.00 -8.72 -19.03
N ALA A 37 -2.74 -9.90 -19.60
CA ALA A 37 -3.71 -10.61 -20.43
C ALA A 37 -4.96 -11.00 -19.63
N GLY A 38 -4.79 -11.52 -18.40
CA GLY A 38 -5.90 -11.82 -17.50
C GLY A 38 -6.69 -10.59 -17.09
N LEU A 39 -6.00 -9.51 -16.68
CA LEU A 39 -6.63 -8.25 -16.31
C LEU A 39 -7.50 -7.69 -17.44
N ASN A 40 -7.06 -7.80 -18.69
CA ASN A 40 -7.83 -7.30 -19.84
C ASN A 40 -9.15 -8.05 -20.07
N GLN A 41 -9.27 -9.30 -19.62
CA GLN A 41 -10.50 -10.09 -19.76
C GLN A 41 -11.54 -9.63 -18.73
N ASP A 42 -11.10 -9.36 -17.50
CA ASP A 42 -11.99 -9.15 -16.34
C ASP A 42 -12.03 -7.69 -15.85
N LEU A 43 -11.39 -6.76 -16.58
CA LEU A 43 -11.15 -5.38 -16.13
C LEU A 43 -12.41 -4.65 -15.65
N ASN A 44 -13.53 -4.85 -16.35
CA ASN A 44 -14.79 -4.21 -16.01
C ASN A 44 -15.36 -4.72 -14.67
N GLU A 45 -15.24 -6.01 -14.40
CA GLU A 45 -15.69 -6.62 -13.14
C GLU A 45 -14.79 -6.17 -11.99
N ILE A 46 -13.46 -6.27 -12.20
CA ILE A 46 -12.45 -5.81 -11.26
C ILE A 46 -12.68 -4.34 -10.87
N ASN A 47 -12.98 -3.47 -11.85
CA ASN A 47 -13.25 -2.06 -11.58
C ASN A 47 -14.52 -1.82 -10.77
N ARG A 48 -15.59 -2.59 -11.02
CA ARG A 48 -16.81 -2.50 -10.21
C ARG A 48 -16.55 -2.90 -8.76
N ASP A 49 -15.76 -3.94 -8.54
CA ASP A 49 -15.40 -4.39 -7.20
C ASP A 49 -14.54 -3.37 -6.46
N PHE A 50 -13.59 -2.74 -7.15
CA PHE A 50 -12.83 -1.62 -6.59
C PHE A 50 -13.74 -0.46 -6.22
N ASP A 51 -14.63 -0.02 -7.12
CA ASP A 51 -15.54 1.10 -6.89
C ASP A 51 -16.47 0.84 -5.70
N LYS A 52 -17.04 -0.36 -5.63
CA LYS A 52 -17.86 -0.78 -4.51
C LYS A 52 -17.07 -0.70 -3.20
N THR A 53 -15.90 -1.33 -3.14
CA THR A 53 -15.09 -1.40 -1.91
C THR A 53 -14.62 -0.01 -1.47
N ILE A 54 -14.19 0.84 -2.41
CA ILE A 54 -13.76 2.21 -2.13
C ILE A 54 -14.91 3.03 -1.53
N ASN A 55 -16.09 2.99 -2.16
CA ASN A 55 -17.26 3.70 -1.66
C ASN A 55 -17.67 3.22 -0.25
N GLU A 56 -17.61 1.91 0.01
CA GLU A 56 -17.88 1.34 1.33
C GLU A 56 -16.87 1.86 2.38
N LEU A 57 -15.58 1.88 2.05
CA LEU A 57 -14.53 2.38 2.95
C LEU A 57 -14.68 3.89 3.26
N GLU A 58 -15.03 4.71 2.27
CA GLU A 58 -15.26 6.15 2.47
C GLU A 58 -16.46 6.42 3.40
N GLN A 59 -17.54 5.67 3.24
CA GLN A 59 -18.71 5.75 4.12
C GLN A 59 -18.37 5.31 5.55
N VAL A 60 -17.63 4.21 5.70
CA VAL A 60 -17.18 3.69 7.00
C VAL A 60 -16.26 4.69 7.70
N LEU A 61 -15.34 5.34 6.97
CA LEU A 61 -14.47 6.38 7.52
C LEU A 61 -15.28 7.59 8.02
N SER A 62 -16.25 8.04 7.24
CA SER A 62 -17.13 9.15 7.61
C SER A 62 -17.92 8.83 8.89
N LEU A 63 -18.44 7.60 9.00
CA LEU A 63 -19.12 7.12 10.20
C LEU A 63 -18.20 7.10 11.42
N TYR A 64 -17.02 6.50 11.32
CA TYR A 64 -16.09 6.38 12.45
C TYR A 64 -15.50 7.72 12.88
N LEU A 65 -15.33 8.67 11.95
CA LEU A 65 -14.92 10.02 12.30
C LEU A 65 -15.95 10.70 13.22
N GLY A 66 -17.24 10.63 12.87
CA GLY A 66 -18.32 11.14 13.73
C GLY A 66 -18.37 10.44 15.09
N GLN A 67 -18.16 9.12 15.14
CA GLN A 67 -18.07 8.38 16.41
C GLN A 67 -16.88 8.81 17.25
N LEU A 68 -15.73 9.10 16.64
CA LEU A 68 -14.53 9.56 17.34
C LEU A 68 -14.74 10.95 17.95
N GLU A 69 -15.37 11.87 17.23
CA GLU A 69 -15.71 13.19 17.73
C GLU A 69 -16.65 13.12 18.94
N TYR A 70 -17.69 12.29 18.85
CA TYR A 70 -18.59 12.03 19.98
C TYR A 70 -17.86 11.39 21.16
N ALA A 71 -17.03 10.37 20.93
CA ALA A 71 -16.27 9.71 21.98
C ALA A 71 -15.34 10.68 22.70
N LYS A 72 -14.70 11.60 21.97
CA LYS A 72 -13.87 12.68 22.53
C LYS A 72 -14.70 13.65 23.37
N SER A 73 -15.88 14.07 22.92
CA SER A 73 -16.74 14.99 23.69
C SER A 73 -17.22 14.36 25.00
N GLN A 74 -17.47 13.05 24.99
CA GLN A 74 -17.88 12.27 26.17
C GLN A 74 -16.70 11.74 27.00
N LYS A 75 -15.45 12.01 26.60
CA LYS A 75 -14.22 11.53 27.26
C LYS A 75 -14.15 10.01 27.42
N LEU A 76 -14.67 9.26 26.43
CA LEU A 76 -14.68 7.79 26.41
C LEU A 76 -13.31 7.24 25.97
N HIS A 77 -12.30 7.40 26.82
CA HIS A 77 -10.90 7.10 26.47
C HIS A 77 -10.63 5.72 25.87
N PRO A 78 -11.16 4.59 26.40
CA PRO A 78 -10.97 3.27 25.79
C PRO A 78 -11.52 3.20 24.36
N TYR A 79 -12.70 3.79 24.12
CA TYR A 79 -13.35 3.79 22.82
C TYR A 79 -12.60 4.65 21.79
N ILE A 80 -12.03 5.77 22.23
CA ILE A 80 -11.16 6.63 21.40
C ILE A 80 -9.94 5.86 20.89
N VAL A 81 -9.30 5.01 21.72
CA VAL A 81 -8.14 4.20 21.31
C VAL A 81 -8.52 3.22 20.20
N LEU A 82 -9.65 2.52 20.36
CA LEU A 82 -10.13 1.55 19.37
C LEU A 82 -10.54 2.23 18.05
N LEU A 83 -11.25 3.36 18.13
CA LEU A 83 -11.65 4.14 16.97
C LEU A 83 -10.45 4.69 16.21
N ASN A 84 -9.44 5.22 16.90
CA ASN A 84 -8.23 5.72 16.23
C ASN A 84 -7.56 4.61 15.42
N PHE A 85 -7.38 3.41 15.99
CA PHE A 85 -6.80 2.30 15.22
C PHE A 85 -7.69 1.88 14.06
N THR A 86 -9.01 1.81 14.28
CA THR A 86 -9.99 1.46 13.24
C THR A 86 -9.95 2.44 12.08
N ILE A 87 -9.90 3.75 12.34
CA ILE A 87 -9.81 4.79 11.31
C ILE A 87 -8.47 4.68 10.56
N ASN A 88 -7.34 4.58 11.27
CA ASN A 88 -6.02 4.43 10.64
C ASN A 88 -5.96 3.20 9.72
N LEU A 89 -6.52 2.06 10.15
CA LEU A 89 -6.58 0.86 9.34
C LEU A 89 -7.47 1.03 8.10
N ASN A 90 -8.62 1.71 8.23
CA ASN A 90 -9.51 1.96 7.09
C ASN A 90 -8.91 2.95 6.08
N ILE A 91 -8.15 3.96 6.54
CA ILE A 91 -7.36 4.83 5.65
C ILE A 91 -6.36 3.99 4.86
N LEU A 92 -5.60 3.13 5.55
CA LEU A 92 -4.63 2.24 4.90
C LEU A 92 -5.28 1.28 3.88
N LEU A 93 -6.43 0.71 4.21
CA LEU A 93 -7.22 -0.11 3.29
C LEU A 93 -7.66 0.69 2.06
N LEU A 94 -8.14 1.92 2.25
CA LEU A 94 -8.58 2.79 1.16
C LEU A 94 -7.42 3.16 0.23
N ASP A 95 -6.30 3.61 0.78
CA ASP A 95 -5.09 3.94 0.02
C ASP A 95 -4.58 2.72 -0.75
N ASN A 96 -4.63 1.53 -0.14
CA ASN A 96 -4.26 0.29 -0.78
C ASN A 96 -5.16 -0.03 -1.99
N LYS A 97 -6.49 0.09 -1.81
CA LYS A 97 -7.47 -0.20 -2.87
C LYS A 97 -7.39 0.80 -4.01
N LEU A 98 -7.29 2.10 -3.71
CA LEU A 98 -7.11 3.13 -4.72
C LEU A 98 -5.83 2.91 -5.53
N THR A 99 -4.70 2.69 -4.86
CA THR A 99 -3.40 2.48 -5.53
C THR A 99 -3.44 1.21 -6.38
N SER A 100 -4.05 0.13 -5.88
CA SER A 100 -4.23 -1.12 -6.64
C SER A 100 -5.09 -0.93 -7.87
N LYS A 101 -6.21 -0.21 -7.75
CA LYS A 101 -7.09 0.12 -8.87
C LYS A 101 -6.32 0.87 -9.96
N TYR A 102 -5.55 1.90 -9.59
CA TYR A 102 -4.78 2.67 -10.55
C TYR A 102 -3.63 1.88 -11.17
N LEU A 103 -2.99 0.97 -10.42
CA LEU A 103 -2.01 0.04 -10.98
C LEU A 103 -2.64 -0.84 -12.07
N VAL A 104 -3.76 -1.48 -11.78
CA VAL A 104 -4.46 -2.37 -12.72
C VAL A 104 -4.94 -1.64 -13.98
N ASN A 105 -5.32 -0.36 -13.86
CA ASN A 105 -5.78 0.46 -14.98
C ASN A 105 -4.66 1.25 -15.69
N SER A 106 -3.41 1.09 -15.28
CA SER A 106 -2.28 1.82 -15.86
C SER A 106 -2.03 1.42 -17.32
N LYS A 107 -1.83 2.41 -18.19
CA LYS A 107 -1.70 2.19 -19.64
C LYS A 107 -0.25 2.08 -20.07
N THR A 108 0.66 2.69 -19.31
CA THR A 108 2.09 2.69 -19.59
C THR A 108 2.86 1.93 -18.53
N GLU A 109 4.01 1.39 -18.93
CA GLU A 109 4.93 0.70 -18.01
C GLU A 109 5.46 1.60 -16.90
N TRP A 110 5.57 2.91 -17.15
CA TRP A 110 5.96 3.89 -16.15
C TRP A 110 4.86 4.11 -15.10
N GLU A 111 3.60 4.24 -15.52
CA GLU A 111 2.45 4.34 -14.61
C GLU A 111 2.35 3.08 -13.73
N LYS A 112 2.47 1.89 -14.33
CA LYS A 112 2.47 0.63 -13.57
C LYS A 112 3.57 0.61 -12.51
N ARG A 113 4.80 0.95 -12.91
CA ARG A 113 5.93 1.02 -11.98
C ARG A 113 5.71 2.07 -10.91
N TYR A 114 5.11 3.21 -11.24
CA TYR A 114 4.77 4.26 -10.27
C TYR A 114 3.80 3.77 -9.19
N PHE A 115 2.68 3.15 -9.56
CA PHE A 115 1.73 2.66 -8.56
C PHE A 115 2.27 1.43 -7.82
N ALA A 116 3.03 0.56 -8.49
CA ALA A 116 3.69 -0.58 -7.85
C ALA A 116 4.67 -0.13 -6.74
N ARG A 117 5.53 0.86 -7.01
CA ARG A 117 6.43 1.39 -5.97
C ARG A 117 5.67 2.09 -4.83
N THR A 118 4.54 2.73 -5.12
CA THR A 118 3.66 3.32 -4.09
C THR A 118 3.08 2.23 -3.17
N LEU A 119 2.61 1.11 -3.73
CA LEU A 119 2.16 -0.06 -2.94
C LEU A 119 3.28 -0.62 -2.07
N CYS A 120 4.51 -0.73 -2.59
CA CYS A 120 5.65 -1.19 -1.81
C CYS A 120 5.89 -0.31 -0.57
N ILE A 121 5.77 1.01 -0.71
CA ILE A 121 5.94 1.94 0.41
C ILE A 121 4.82 1.83 1.40
N LEU A 122 3.58 1.88 0.92
CA LEU A 122 2.41 1.76 1.77
C LEU A 122 2.49 0.49 2.61
N THR A 123 2.86 -0.63 1.98
CA THR A 123 3.08 -1.92 2.63
C THR A 123 4.21 -1.85 3.65
N TYR A 124 5.35 -1.27 3.29
CA TYR A 124 6.49 -1.13 4.19
C TYR A 124 6.11 -0.36 5.45
N GLU A 125 5.61 0.87 5.31
CA GLU A 125 5.30 1.74 6.44
C GLU A 125 4.21 1.11 7.32
N ALA A 126 3.16 0.55 6.72
CA ALA A 126 2.13 -0.15 7.49
C ALA A 126 2.65 -1.34 8.31
N THR A 127 3.63 -2.10 7.79
CA THR A 127 4.24 -3.21 8.55
C THR A 127 5.15 -2.72 9.69
N GLU A 128 5.55 -1.45 9.69
CA GLU A 128 6.25 -0.81 10.80
C GLU A 128 5.23 -0.19 11.79
N ASP A 129 4.17 0.45 11.29
CA ASP A 129 3.21 1.23 12.09
C ASP A 129 2.15 0.39 12.82
N ILE A 130 1.59 -0.65 12.18
CA ILE A 130 0.53 -1.47 12.80
C ILE A 130 0.95 -2.06 14.16
N PRO A 131 2.18 -2.60 14.34
CA PRO A 131 2.68 -3.01 15.66
C PRO A 131 2.67 -1.90 16.72
N GLU A 132 2.94 -0.65 16.34
CA GLU A 132 2.90 0.49 17.24
C GLU A 132 1.45 0.84 17.62
N LEU A 133 0.55 0.87 16.64
CA LEU A 133 -0.87 1.12 16.85
C LEU A 133 -1.54 0.04 17.71
N THR A 134 -1.07 -1.20 17.61
CA THR A 134 -1.53 -2.35 18.41
C THR A 134 -0.64 -2.61 19.64
N GLY A 135 0.08 -1.58 20.08
CA GLY A 135 1.02 -1.62 21.20
C GLY A 135 0.37 -1.78 22.58
N SER A 136 1.10 -1.38 23.62
CA SER A 136 0.71 -1.59 25.03
C SER A 136 -0.63 -0.96 25.38
N LEU A 137 -0.88 0.27 24.91
CA LEU A 137 -2.13 1.00 25.17
C LEU A 137 -3.34 0.26 24.58
N PHE A 138 -3.26 -0.15 23.32
CA PHE A 138 -4.33 -0.88 22.64
C PHE A 138 -4.61 -2.22 23.32
N LYS A 139 -3.57 -2.98 23.67
CA LYS A 139 -3.71 -4.25 24.38
C LYS A 139 -4.34 -4.06 25.76
N LYS A 140 -3.98 -3.00 26.49
CA LYS A 140 -4.61 -2.67 27.76
C LYS A 140 -6.10 -2.40 27.57
N THR A 141 -6.46 -1.58 26.58
CA THR A 141 -7.86 -1.30 26.23
C THR A 141 -8.63 -2.57 25.90
N LEU A 142 -8.07 -3.50 25.12
CA LEU A 142 -8.73 -4.78 24.85
C LEU A 142 -8.93 -5.64 26.10
N SER A 143 -7.96 -5.64 27.02
CA SER A 143 -8.04 -6.45 28.26
C SER A 143 -9.18 -6.00 29.18
N GLU A 144 -9.60 -4.74 29.09
CA GLU A 144 -10.67 -4.15 29.88
C GLU A 144 -12.07 -4.44 29.29
N LEU A 145 -12.15 -4.98 28.07
CA LEU A 145 -13.42 -5.35 27.44
C LEU A 145 -13.96 -6.69 27.95
N ASN A 146 -15.27 -6.85 27.80
CA ASN A 146 -15.89 -8.18 27.88
C ASN A 146 -15.22 -9.10 26.83
N ASN A 147 -14.81 -10.30 27.24
CA ASN A 147 -14.02 -11.23 26.41
C ASN A 147 -12.62 -10.73 26.01
N GLY A 148 -12.01 -9.80 26.76
CA GLY A 148 -10.70 -9.24 26.45
C GLY A 148 -9.60 -10.28 26.18
N ASN A 149 -9.56 -11.38 26.93
CA ASN A 149 -8.61 -12.48 26.71
C ASN A 149 -8.76 -13.14 25.33
N HIS A 150 -9.99 -13.27 24.83
CA HIS A 150 -10.25 -13.79 23.49
C HIS A 150 -9.70 -12.83 22.43
N TYR A 151 -10.00 -11.53 22.56
CA TYR A 151 -9.49 -10.52 21.61
C TYR A 151 -7.97 -10.39 21.62
N LEU A 152 -7.33 -10.53 22.78
CA LEU A 152 -5.86 -10.53 22.89
C LEU A 152 -5.23 -11.74 22.19
N ASN A 153 -5.83 -12.93 22.31
CA ASN A 153 -5.36 -14.13 21.62
C ASN A 153 -5.53 -14.00 20.10
N GLU A 154 -6.64 -13.43 19.65
CA GLU A 154 -6.87 -13.18 18.24
C GLU A 154 -5.89 -12.14 17.67
N LEU A 155 -5.66 -11.03 18.38
CA LEU A 155 -4.67 -10.02 18.01
C LEU A 155 -3.25 -10.61 17.93
N LYS A 156 -2.91 -11.57 18.80
CA LYS A 156 -1.63 -12.28 18.77
C LYS A 156 -1.47 -13.08 17.47
N THR A 157 -2.52 -13.78 17.04
CA THR A 157 -2.53 -14.52 15.77
C THR A 157 -2.37 -13.58 14.57
N LEU A 158 -3.10 -12.47 14.54
CA LEU A 158 -2.97 -11.45 13.48
C LEU A 158 -1.56 -10.85 13.42
N SER A 159 -1.01 -10.51 14.59
CA SER A 159 0.35 -9.97 14.72
C SER A 159 1.41 -10.97 14.22
N ALA A 160 1.20 -12.27 14.44
CA ALA A 160 2.09 -13.30 13.94
C ALA A 160 2.09 -13.38 12.40
N SER A 161 0.90 -13.31 11.79
CA SER A 161 0.77 -13.28 10.32
C SER A 161 1.44 -12.05 9.71
N LEU A 162 1.23 -10.86 10.30
CA LEU A 162 1.89 -9.63 9.85
C LEU A 162 3.41 -9.72 10.01
N HIS A 163 3.89 -10.27 11.13
CA HIS A 163 5.32 -10.45 11.37
C HIS A 163 5.97 -11.40 10.36
N GLN A 164 5.32 -12.51 10.04
CA GLN A 164 5.79 -13.46 9.03
C GLN A 164 5.86 -12.81 7.64
N PHE A 165 4.81 -12.08 7.26
CA PHE A 165 4.78 -11.33 6.00
C PHE A 165 5.92 -10.30 5.94
N LYS A 166 6.08 -9.50 7.00
CA LYS A 166 7.17 -8.51 7.12
C LYS A 166 8.52 -9.19 6.99
N ALA A 167 8.78 -10.26 7.73
CA ALA A 167 10.06 -10.97 7.69
C ALA A 167 10.39 -11.46 6.26
N LYS A 168 9.40 -11.96 5.52
CA LYS A 168 9.55 -12.43 4.14
C LYS A 168 9.89 -11.31 3.15
N HIS A 169 9.25 -10.15 3.28
CA HIS A 169 9.29 -9.09 2.24
C HIS A 169 10.10 -7.84 2.63
N ARG A 170 10.51 -7.69 3.89
CA ARG A 170 11.11 -6.44 4.42
C ARG A 170 12.32 -5.96 3.65
N VAL A 171 13.26 -6.85 3.31
CA VAL A 171 14.50 -6.45 2.61
C VAL A 171 14.16 -5.83 1.25
N PHE A 172 13.28 -6.50 0.50
CA PHE A 172 12.82 -6.03 -0.79
C PHE A 172 12.06 -4.70 -0.69
N LEU A 173 11.04 -4.62 0.18
CA LEU A 173 10.23 -3.42 0.35
C LEU A 173 11.06 -2.21 0.81
N LYS A 174 12.00 -2.43 1.74
CA LYS A 174 12.93 -1.39 2.20
C LYS A 174 13.85 -0.90 1.08
N ASN A 175 14.31 -1.79 0.21
CA ASN A 175 15.15 -1.44 -0.92
C ASN A 175 14.39 -0.53 -1.90
N ILE A 176 13.16 -0.89 -2.26
CA ILE A 176 12.30 -0.05 -3.12
C ILE A 176 12.06 1.30 -2.47
N ARG A 177 11.67 1.32 -1.19
CA ARG A 177 11.44 2.57 -0.44
C ARG A 177 12.64 3.50 -0.50
N ASN A 178 13.85 3.01 -0.22
CA ASN A 178 15.04 3.86 -0.15
C ASN A 178 15.55 4.34 -1.52
N ASN A 179 15.39 3.52 -2.56
CA ASN A 179 15.96 3.79 -3.87
C ASN A 179 15.00 4.47 -4.84
N THR A 180 13.68 4.37 -4.62
CA THR A 180 12.68 4.93 -5.54
C THR A 180 11.88 6.10 -4.94
N PHE A 181 11.93 6.26 -3.62
CA PHE A 181 11.32 7.36 -2.90
C PHE A 181 12.19 7.84 -1.74
N GLY A 182 11.83 8.98 -1.16
CA GLY A 182 12.58 9.60 -0.08
C GLY A 182 13.87 10.30 -0.52
N HIS A 183 14.20 10.30 -1.82
CA HIS A 183 15.39 10.94 -2.41
C HIS A 183 16.69 10.70 -1.62
N ARG A 184 16.75 9.58 -0.88
CA ARG A 184 17.89 9.24 -0.02
C ARG A 184 19.04 8.72 -0.84
N GLU A 185 18.72 7.96 -1.89
CA GLU A 185 19.66 7.67 -2.95
C GLU A 185 19.83 8.93 -3.81
N HIS A 186 21.06 9.38 -4.03
CA HIS A 186 21.36 10.54 -4.89
C HIS A 186 21.90 10.13 -6.26
N ASN A 187 22.25 8.85 -6.43
CA ASN A 187 22.67 8.29 -7.70
C ASN A 187 21.44 7.97 -8.58
N SER A 188 21.24 8.80 -9.60
CA SER A 188 20.13 8.65 -10.56
C SER A 188 20.15 7.32 -11.33
N GLU A 189 21.32 6.72 -11.54
CA GLU A 189 21.44 5.42 -12.21
C GLU A 189 20.85 4.30 -11.32
N ILE A 190 21.11 4.34 -10.02
CA ILE A 190 20.53 3.38 -9.07
C ILE A 190 19.01 3.55 -8.98
N GLN A 191 18.54 4.79 -8.91
CA GLN A 191 17.11 5.08 -8.87
C GLN A 191 16.38 4.58 -10.13
N ILE A 192 16.90 4.89 -11.32
CA ILE A 192 16.23 4.51 -12.56
C ILE A 192 16.25 2.99 -12.74
N LYS A 193 17.34 2.31 -12.40
CA LYS A 193 17.41 0.84 -12.41
C LYS A 193 16.38 0.22 -11.47
N ALA A 194 16.31 0.69 -10.23
CA ALA A 194 15.32 0.22 -9.27
C ALA A 194 13.86 0.39 -9.75
N ILE A 195 13.58 1.41 -10.58
CA ILE A 195 12.25 1.62 -11.17
C ILE A 195 12.03 0.68 -12.35
N ILE A 196 12.94 0.63 -13.33
CA ILE A 196 12.73 -0.15 -14.57
C ILE A 196 12.76 -1.66 -14.34
N ASP A 197 13.51 -2.12 -13.34
CA ASP A 197 13.64 -3.53 -12.95
C ASP A 197 12.52 -3.99 -12.01
N LEU A 198 11.65 -3.08 -11.55
CA LEU A 198 10.51 -3.44 -10.71
C LEU A 198 9.47 -4.23 -11.52
N ASN A 199 9.24 -5.48 -11.12
CA ASN A 199 8.17 -6.33 -11.63
C ASN A 199 6.85 -5.96 -10.95
N TRP A 200 5.91 -5.39 -11.69
CA TRP A 200 4.65 -4.91 -11.12
C TRP A 200 3.66 -6.04 -10.85
N ALA A 201 3.72 -7.15 -11.58
CA ALA A 201 2.91 -8.33 -11.31
C ALA A 201 3.29 -9.00 -9.97
N GLU A 202 4.59 -9.10 -9.67
CA GLU A 202 5.06 -9.54 -8.35
C GLU A 202 4.58 -8.62 -7.22
N ILE A 203 4.49 -7.31 -7.48
CA ILE A 203 3.94 -6.37 -6.49
C ILE A 203 2.46 -6.63 -6.24
N ILE A 204 1.67 -6.99 -7.27
CA ILE A 204 0.27 -7.35 -7.09
C ILE A 204 0.13 -8.59 -6.20
N ASP A 205 0.98 -9.60 -6.34
CA ASP A 205 0.96 -10.80 -5.48
C ASP A 205 1.30 -10.46 -4.02
N ILE A 206 2.36 -9.67 -3.81
CA ILE A 206 2.75 -9.19 -2.48
C ILE A 206 1.59 -8.40 -1.87
N ASN A 207 1.00 -7.51 -2.65
CA ASN A 207 -0.08 -6.65 -2.18
C ASN A 207 -1.36 -7.43 -1.88
N THR A 208 -1.69 -8.44 -2.68
CA THR A 208 -2.85 -9.31 -2.42
C THR A 208 -2.69 -10.06 -1.09
N SER A 209 -1.48 -10.53 -0.81
CA SER A 209 -1.14 -11.18 0.46
C SER A 209 -1.27 -10.19 1.64
N PHE A 210 -0.79 -8.95 1.45
CA PHE A 210 -0.89 -7.90 2.46
C PHE A 210 -2.34 -7.44 2.71
N ASP A 211 -3.10 -7.22 1.66
CA ASP A 211 -4.52 -6.84 1.68
C ASP A 211 -5.37 -7.87 2.45
N SER A 212 -5.06 -9.16 2.32
CA SER A 212 -5.67 -10.21 3.12
C SER A 212 -5.42 -10.04 4.62
N ILE A 213 -4.19 -9.68 5.01
CA ILE A 213 -3.83 -9.39 6.41
C ILE A 213 -4.63 -8.17 6.91
N LEU A 214 -4.69 -7.09 6.13
CA LEU A 214 -5.44 -5.88 6.50
C LEU A 214 -6.93 -6.17 6.69
N ARG A 215 -7.56 -6.95 5.80
CA ARG A 215 -8.96 -7.37 5.96
C ARG A 215 -9.19 -8.17 7.24
N ASN A 216 -8.25 -9.03 7.62
CA ASN A 216 -8.36 -9.80 8.86
C ASN A 216 -8.33 -8.88 10.10
N TYR A 217 -7.46 -7.87 10.11
CA TYR A 217 -7.49 -6.82 11.12
C TYR A 217 -8.82 -6.04 11.08
N GLY A 218 -9.33 -5.70 9.89
CA GLY A 218 -10.60 -4.97 9.73
C GLY A 218 -11.78 -5.74 10.31
N ALA A 219 -11.88 -7.03 9.99
CA ALA A 219 -12.93 -7.91 10.52
C ALA A 219 -12.82 -8.07 12.04
N PHE A 220 -11.60 -8.14 12.58
CA PHE A 220 -11.36 -8.17 14.02
C PHE A 220 -11.87 -6.90 14.72
N LEU A 221 -11.55 -5.72 14.18
CA LEU A 221 -12.03 -4.45 14.73
C LEU A 221 -13.53 -4.30 14.62
N GLN A 222 -14.12 -4.69 13.49
CA GLN A 222 -15.58 -4.65 13.33
C GLN A 222 -16.29 -5.51 14.39
N ARG A 223 -15.76 -6.70 14.70
CA ARG A 223 -16.29 -7.54 15.79
C ARG A 223 -16.17 -6.87 17.15
N ILE A 224 -15.03 -6.25 17.46
CA ILE A 224 -14.87 -5.52 18.72
C ILE A 224 -15.88 -4.38 18.80
N MET A 225 -15.95 -3.54 17.78
CA MET A 225 -16.82 -2.36 17.73
C MET A 225 -18.32 -2.72 17.78
N ALA A 226 -18.72 -3.91 17.34
CA ALA A 226 -20.10 -4.38 17.43
C ALA A 226 -20.50 -4.87 18.84
N ASN A 227 -19.54 -5.08 19.74
CA ASN A 227 -19.75 -5.63 21.09
C ASN A 227 -19.43 -4.65 22.23
N ILE A 228 -19.20 -3.37 21.91
CA ILE A 228 -18.97 -2.27 22.86
C ILE A 228 -20.13 -1.29 22.76
#